data_AF-A0A3B9LDL5-F1
#
_entry.id   AF-A0A3B9LDL5-F1
#
_cell.length_a   1.000
_cell.length_b   1.000
_cell.length_c   1.000
_cell.angle_alpha   90.00
_cell.angle_beta   90.00
_cell.angle_gamma   90.00
#
_symmetry.space_group_name_H-M   'P 1'
#
loop_
_entity.id
_entity.type
_entity.pdbx_description
1 polymer ?
#
loop_
_entity_poly.entity_id
_entity_poly.type
_entity_poly.pdbx_seq_one_letter_code
_entity_poly.pdbx_strand_id
1 'polypeptide(L)'
;MRKIAAYFLVLFVGIGSLFAQKRDITEKDLWNFVWIGDPQVSPDGSRVAFVRVTVNEKKEGYNTSIWSVPTAGGEEPHQLTKGDHDSTPCWSPDGKYLLFLRATEKDGKPEPPQLSILPMAGGDSFSFTDLPKGAGNPAWSPDGKSIAFTSDTNADDLAKQEKKKRTEEELKKAVTEMSPSSEPSKKPTEKNGAARDEGEKA
;
A
#
# COMPACT_ATOMS: atom_id res chain seq x y z
N MET A 1 68.87 27.91 23.93
CA MET A 1 69.02 26.54 23.36
C MET A 1 67.75 25.75 23.64
N ARG A 2 66.93 25.53 22.61
CA ARG A 2 65.65 24.79 22.70
C ARG A 2 65.85 23.44 22.03
N LYS A 3 65.62 22.32 22.73
CA LYS A 3 65.52 20.99 22.10
C LYS A 3 64.05 20.57 22.16
N ILE A 4 63.37 20.59 21.03
CA ILE A 4 62.04 20.02 20.84
C ILE A 4 62.28 18.63 20.25
N ALA A 5 62.03 17.58 21.02
CA ALA A 5 62.04 16.21 20.53
C ALA A 5 60.66 15.93 19.90
N ALA A 6 60.63 15.79 18.58
CA ALA A 6 59.44 15.36 17.84
C ALA A 6 59.40 13.83 17.81
N TYR A 7 58.41 13.24 18.49
CA TYR A 7 58.07 11.82 18.33
C TYR A 7 57.10 11.71 17.15
N PHE A 8 57.56 11.15 16.03
CA PHE A 8 56.69 10.72 14.94
C PHE A 8 56.19 9.31 15.22
N LEU A 9 54.94 9.22 15.71
CA LEU A 9 54.19 7.97 15.74
C LEU A 9 53.57 7.76 14.36
N VAL A 10 54.16 6.90 13.53
CA VAL A 10 53.57 6.48 12.26
C VAL A 10 52.52 5.41 12.56
N LEU A 11 51.25 5.80 12.52
CA LEU A 11 50.11 4.91 12.64
C LEU A 11 49.81 4.32 11.25
N PHE A 12 50.20 3.06 11.03
CA PHE A 12 49.80 2.31 9.84
C PHE A 12 48.32 1.92 9.98
N VAL A 13 47.43 2.78 9.51
CA VAL A 13 46.03 2.41 9.31
C VAL A 13 45.99 1.53 8.07
N GLY A 14 45.97 0.22 8.29
CA GLY A 14 45.73 -0.76 7.23
C GLY A 14 44.32 -0.55 6.67
N ILE A 15 44.22 0.06 5.49
CA ILE A 15 42.98 0.09 4.72
C ILE A 15 42.82 -1.31 4.11
N GLY A 16 42.32 -2.25 4.91
CA GLY A 16 41.85 -3.53 4.39
C GLY A 16 40.67 -3.24 3.47
N SER A 17 40.84 -3.43 2.17
CA SER A 17 39.71 -3.49 1.25
C SER A 17 38.84 -4.66 1.68
N LEU A 18 37.65 -4.36 2.24
CA LEU A 18 36.59 -5.34 2.40
C LEU A 18 36.08 -5.70 1.01
N PHE A 19 36.80 -6.56 0.30
CA PHE A 19 36.21 -7.24 -0.84
C PHE A 19 35.09 -8.11 -0.29
N ALA A 20 33.86 -7.78 -0.65
CA ALA A 20 32.72 -8.65 -0.40
C ALA A 20 33.06 -10.02 -0.99
N GLN A 21 33.25 -11.01 -0.12
CA GLN A 21 33.68 -12.33 -0.50
C GLN A 21 32.60 -12.94 -1.41
N LYS A 22 32.96 -13.28 -2.65
CA LYS A 22 32.03 -13.92 -3.59
C LYS A 22 31.54 -15.22 -2.95
N ARG A 23 30.25 -15.30 -2.64
CA ARG A 23 29.58 -16.48 -2.09
C ARG A 23 28.60 -17.06 -3.10
N ASP A 24 28.31 -18.34 -2.98
CA ASP A 24 27.29 -19.00 -3.79
C ASP A 24 25.89 -18.47 -3.46
N ILE A 25 24.98 -18.60 -4.43
CA ILE A 25 23.55 -18.40 -4.24
C ILE A 25 23.02 -19.52 -3.35
N THR A 26 22.24 -19.13 -2.36
CA THR A 26 21.56 -20.01 -1.40
C THR A 26 20.05 -19.86 -1.56
N GLU A 27 19.28 -20.79 -0.98
CA GLU A 27 17.82 -20.67 -0.85
C GLU A 27 17.39 -19.28 -0.34
N LYS A 28 18.13 -18.73 0.62
CA LYS A 28 17.77 -17.46 1.25
C LYS A 28 17.88 -16.27 0.30
N ASP A 29 18.65 -16.40 -0.77
CA ASP A 29 18.76 -15.35 -1.76
C ASP A 29 17.48 -15.20 -2.57
N LEU A 30 16.69 -16.28 -2.74
CA LEU A 30 15.39 -16.24 -3.43
C LEU A 30 14.43 -15.22 -2.79
N TRP A 31 14.53 -15.02 -1.47
CA TRP A 31 13.74 -14.02 -0.75
C TRP A 31 14.08 -12.58 -1.12
N ASN A 32 15.27 -12.34 -1.66
CA ASN A 32 15.76 -11.02 -2.08
C ASN A 32 15.66 -10.80 -3.58
N PHE A 33 15.14 -11.77 -4.35
CA PHE A 33 14.96 -11.59 -5.78
C PHE A 33 13.89 -10.52 -6.04
N VAL A 34 14.20 -9.66 -7.00
CA VAL A 34 13.30 -8.67 -7.55
C VAL A 34 13.08 -9.05 -9.01
N TRP A 35 11.84 -9.37 -9.37
CA TRP A 35 11.47 -9.58 -10.76
C TRP A 35 10.83 -8.31 -11.32
N ILE A 36 11.04 -8.10 -12.61
CA ILE A 36 10.52 -6.96 -13.36
C ILE A 36 9.67 -7.51 -14.50
N GLY A 37 8.47 -6.98 -14.67
CA GLY A 37 7.54 -7.39 -15.69
C GLY A 37 6.79 -6.22 -16.31
N ASP A 38 6.14 -6.48 -17.44
CA ASP A 38 5.21 -5.56 -18.12
C ASP A 38 5.72 -4.11 -18.26
N PRO A 39 6.86 -3.87 -18.93
CA PRO A 39 7.38 -2.53 -19.14
C PRO A 39 6.54 -1.76 -20.17
N GLN A 40 6.22 -0.51 -19.85
CA GLN A 40 5.34 0.37 -20.62
C GLN A 40 5.97 1.76 -20.74
N VAL A 41 6.31 2.15 -21.96
CA VAL A 41 6.88 3.47 -22.26
C VAL A 41 5.77 4.53 -22.20
N SER A 42 6.04 5.67 -21.58
CA SER A 42 5.12 6.81 -21.55
C SER A 42 4.90 7.39 -22.96
N PRO A 43 3.76 8.07 -23.23
CA PRO A 43 3.45 8.57 -24.57
C PRO A 43 4.48 9.59 -25.11
N ASP A 44 5.10 10.36 -24.23
CA ASP A 44 6.17 11.31 -24.54
C ASP A 44 7.56 10.66 -24.64
N GLY A 45 7.66 9.35 -24.38
CA GLY A 45 8.90 8.59 -24.41
C GLY A 45 9.87 8.88 -23.26
N SER A 46 9.49 9.67 -22.25
CA SER A 46 10.41 10.12 -21.21
C SER A 46 10.60 9.11 -20.08
N ARG A 47 9.65 8.19 -19.87
CA ARG A 47 9.64 7.24 -18.75
C ARG A 47 9.20 5.84 -19.19
N VAL A 48 9.61 4.84 -18.41
CA VAL A 48 9.10 3.48 -18.47
C VAL A 48 8.43 3.17 -17.14
N ALA A 49 7.14 2.86 -17.14
CA ALA A 49 6.47 2.22 -16.01
C ALA A 49 6.62 0.70 -16.11
N PHE A 50 6.77 0.00 -14.99
CA PHE A 50 6.91 -1.45 -14.98
C PHE A 50 6.40 -2.04 -13.67
N VAL A 51 6.06 -3.33 -13.69
CA VAL A 51 5.69 -4.08 -12.49
C VAL A 51 6.95 -4.60 -11.81
N ARG A 52 7.11 -4.27 -10.53
CA ARG A 52 8.13 -4.84 -9.65
C ARG A 52 7.50 -5.90 -8.77
N VAL A 53 8.06 -7.10 -8.80
CA VAL A 53 7.63 -8.24 -7.99
C VAL A 53 8.69 -8.53 -6.93
N THR A 54 8.27 -8.66 -5.68
CA THR A 54 9.12 -9.04 -4.55
C THR A 54 8.45 -10.14 -3.75
N VAL A 55 9.22 -10.97 -3.05
CA VAL A 55 8.60 -11.87 -2.07
C VAL A 55 7.95 -11.04 -0.96
N ASN A 56 6.73 -11.40 -0.57
CA ASN A 56 6.04 -10.76 0.54
C ASN A 56 6.74 -11.00 1.89
N GLU A 57 6.45 -10.17 2.88
CA GLU A 57 7.11 -10.22 4.19
C GLU A 57 6.90 -11.57 4.91
N LYS A 58 5.73 -12.18 4.71
CA LYS A 58 5.37 -13.50 5.25
C LYS A 58 6.10 -14.66 4.59
N LYS A 59 6.73 -14.44 3.43
CA LYS A 59 7.41 -15.46 2.60
C LYS A 59 6.49 -16.57 2.09
N GLU A 60 5.23 -16.22 1.87
CA GLU A 60 4.17 -17.14 1.42
C GLU A 60 3.70 -16.82 -0.01
N GLY A 61 4.20 -15.74 -0.60
CA GLY A 61 3.80 -15.28 -1.93
C GLY A 61 4.59 -14.06 -2.37
N TYR A 62 4.02 -13.31 -3.31
CA TYR A 62 4.65 -12.14 -3.90
C TYR A 62 3.78 -10.90 -3.72
N ASN A 63 4.43 -9.75 -3.57
CA ASN A 63 3.79 -8.45 -3.74
C ASN A 63 4.18 -7.89 -5.11
N THR A 64 3.24 -7.22 -5.77
CA THR A 64 3.48 -6.48 -7.00
C THR A 64 3.11 -5.01 -6.82
N SER A 65 4.03 -4.14 -7.25
CA SER A 65 3.82 -2.69 -7.26
C SER A 65 4.32 -2.11 -8.57
N ILE A 66 3.78 -0.97 -8.97
CA ILE A 66 4.19 -0.31 -10.22
C ILE A 66 5.26 0.72 -9.89
N TRP A 67 6.35 0.69 -10.66
CA TRP A 67 7.52 1.55 -10.53
C TRP A 67 7.76 2.25 -11.85
N SER A 68 8.59 3.30 -11.83
CA SER A 68 9.03 3.99 -13.04
C SER A 68 10.49 4.38 -13.01
N VAL A 69 11.08 4.53 -14.19
CA VAL A 69 12.44 5.01 -14.42
C VAL A 69 12.48 5.90 -15.67
N PRO A 70 13.35 6.93 -15.75
CA PRO A 70 13.57 7.66 -16.99
C PRO A 70 14.12 6.75 -18.08
N THR A 71 13.65 6.94 -19.32
CA THR A 71 14.18 6.20 -20.49
C THR A 71 15.65 6.54 -20.78
N ALA A 72 16.07 7.77 -20.46
CA ALA A 72 17.46 8.20 -20.58
C ALA A 72 18.40 7.57 -19.52
N GLY A 73 17.86 6.90 -18.50
CA GLY A 73 18.61 6.42 -17.34
C GLY A 73 19.06 7.55 -16.40
N GLY A 74 19.96 7.22 -15.47
CA GLY A 74 20.59 8.18 -14.56
C GLY A 74 19.82 8.50 -13.27
N GLU A 75 18.58 8.02 -13.13
CA GLU A 75 17.81 8.08 -11.88
C GLU A 75 17.47 6.66 -11.40
N GLU A 76 17.45 6.47 -10.09
CA GLU A 76 16.97 5.25 -9.47
C GLU A 76 15.47 5.06 -9.72
N PRO A 77 14.97 3.81 -9.84
CA PRO A 77 13.54 3.56 -9.97
C PRO A 77 12.75 4.15 -8.80
N HIS A 78 11.60 4.75 -9.11
CA HIS A 78 10.68 5.28 -8.11
C HIS A 78 9.35 4.53 -8.13
N GLN A 79 8.83 4.21 -6.94
CA GLN A 79 7.55 3.52 -6.78
C GLN A 79 6.38 4.47 -7.07
N LEU A 80 5.51 4.10 -8.01
CA LEU A 80 4.33 4.88 -8.36
C LEU A 80 3.11 4.49 -7.52
N THR A 81 2.96 3.20 -7.20
CA THR A 81 1.79 2.71 -6.48
C THR A 81 2.15 2.03 -5.16
N LYS A 82 1.27 2.16 -4.17
CA LYS A 82 1.46 1.63 -2.81
C LYS A 82 0.67 0.34 -2.54
N GLY A 83 -0.07 -0.18 -3.52
CA GLY A 83 -0.80 -1.43 -3.38
C GLY A 83 0.15 -2.64 -3.43
N ASP A 84 -0.25 -3.73 -2.78
CA ASP A 84 0.53 -4.96 -2.72
C ASP A 84 0.27 -5.92 -3.89
N HIS A 85 -0.76 -5.67 -4.70
CA HIS A 85 -1.13 -6.48 -5.86
C HIS A 85 -1.54 -5.60 -7.05
N ASP A 86 -0.67 -4.65 -7.40
CA ASP A 86 -0.86 -3.75 -8.54
C ASP A 86 -0.15 -4.30 -9.79
N SER A 87 -0.83 -4.28 -10.94
CA SER A 87 -0.33 -4.87 -12.19
C SER A 87 -0.91 -4.19 -13.44
N THR A 88 -0.39 -4.57 -14.62
CA THR A 88 -0.88 -4.12 -15.93
C THR A 88 -0.95 -2.60 -16.08
N PRO A 89 0.17 -1.88 -15.88
CA PRO A 89 0.20 -0.43 -16.11
C PRO A 89 -0.17 -0.11 -17.56
N CYS A 90 -0.90 0.97 -17.78
CA CYS A 90 -1.26 1.46 -19.10
C CYS A 90 -1.39 2.99 -19.05
N TRP A 91 -0.49 3.69 -19.74
CA TRP A 91 -0.51 5.14 -19.81
C TRP A 91 -1.74 5.62 -20.60
N SER A 92 -2.39 6.69 -20.13
CA SER A 92 -3.36 7.40 -20.96
C SER A 92 -2.65 7.99 -22.19
N PRO A 93 -3.34 8.15 -23.33
CA PRO A 93 -2.72 8.72 -24.54
C PRO A 93 -2.11 10.12 -24.35
N ASP A 94 -2.65 10.89 -23.39
CA ASP A 94 -2.15 12.22 -23.03
C ASP A 94 -1.10 12.22 -21.90
N GLY A 95 -0.74 11.04 -21.38
CA GLY A 95 0.27 10.85 -20.33
C GLY A 95 -0.12 11.34 -18.94
N LYS A 96 -1.35 11.84 -18.74
CA LYS A 96 -1.78 12.41 -17.45
C LYS A 96 -2.19 11.37 -16.41
N TYR A 97 -2.50 10.16 -16.85
CA TYR A 97 -3.00 9.09 -16.00
C TYR A 97 -2.26 7.79 -16.28
N LEU A 98 -2.10 6.99 -15.23
CA LEU A 98 -1.71 5.60 -15.33
C LEU A 98 -2.91 4.74 -14.89
N LEU A 99 -3.44 3.96 -15.82
CA LEU A 99 -4.45 2.93 -15.55
C LEU A 99 -3.75 1.64 -15.16
N PHE A 100 -4.31 0.90 -14.22
CA PHE A 100 -3.75 -0.37 -13.76
C PHE A 100 -4.82 -1.24 -13.09
N LEU A 101 -4.50 -2.52 -12.91
CA LEU A 101 -5.29 -3.43 -12.10
C LEU A 101 -4.77 -3.44 -10.68
N ARG A 102 -5.67 -3.40 -9.70
CA ARG A 102 -5.37 -3.53 -8.27
C ARG A 102 -6.19 -4.65 -7.67
N ALA A 103 -5.52 -5.65 -7.13
CA ALA A 103 -6.14 -6.57 -6.17
C ALA A 103 -5.86 -6.10 -4.73
N THR A 104 -6.76 -6.42 -3.82
CA THR A 104 -6.55 -6.23 -2.38
C THR A 104 -6.70 -7.56 -1.68
N GLU A 105 -6.27 -7.65 -0.43
CA GLU A 105 -6.57 -8.81 0.40
C GLU A 105 -7.61 -8.45 1.46
N LYS A 106 -8.52 -9.38 1.71
CA LYS A 106 -9.48 -9.30 2.82
C LYS A 106 -9.47 -10.64 3.56
N ASP A 107 -9.22 -10.58 4.87
CA ASP A 107 -9.14 -11.77 5.73
C ASP A 107 -8.13 -12.82 5.21
N GLY A 108 -7.02 -12.35 4.63
CA GLY A 108 -5.96 -13.19 4.05
C GLY A 108 -6.34 -13.87 2.73
N LYS A 109 -7.44 -13.47 2.09
CA LYS A 109 -7.86 -13.94 0.78
C LYS A 109 -7.74 -12.83 -0.25
N PRO A 110 -7.22 -13.12 -1.47
CA PRO A 110 -7.19 -12.15 -2.55
C PRO A 110 -8.62 -11.84 -3.01
N GLU A 111 -8.93 -10.55 -3.07
CA GLU A 111 -10.14 -10.05 -3.71
C GLU A 111 -9.91 -9.93 -5.23
N PRO A 112 -10.96 -10.02 -6.04
CA PRO A 112 -10.85 -9.86 -7.49
C PRO A 112 -10.27 -8.49 -7.88
N PRO A 113 -9.35 -8.44 -8.86
CA PRO A 113 -8.70 -7.19 -9.26
C PRO A 113 -9.70 -6.19 -9.82
N GLN A 114 -9.49 -4.91 -9.53
CA GLN A 114 -10.32 -3.79 -9.97
C GLN A 114 -9.50 -2.79 -10.78
N LEU A 115 -10.14 -2.07 -11.70
CA LEU A 115 -9.48 -0.99 -12.43
C LEU A 115 -9.27 0.21 -11.52
N SER A 116 -8.05 0.74 -11.59
CA SER A 116 -7.59 1.87 -10.81
C SER A 116 -6.84 2.86 -11.68
N ILE A 117 -6.96 4.14 -11.35
CA ILE A 117 -6.24 5.23 -12.02
C ILE A 117 -5.35 5.96 -11.02
N LEU A 118 -4.14 6.27 -11.44
CA LEU A 118 -3.20 7.14 -10.73
C LEU A 118 -2.97 8.42 -11.56
N PRO A 119 -3.26 9.62 -11.03
CA PRO A 119 -2.90 10.88 -11.67
C PRO A 119 -1.39 11.13 -11.65
N MET A 120 -0.79 11.44 -12.79
CA MET A 120 0.66 11.67 -12.93
C MET A 120 1.11 13.05 -12.45
N ALA A 121 0.16 13.99 -12.30
CA ALA A 121 0.41 15.27 -11.64
C ALA A 121 0.55 15.16 -10.11
N GLY A 122 0.36 13.96 -9.55
CA GLY A 122 0.38 13.67 -8.12
C GLY A 122 -1.02 13.42 -7.54
N GLY A 123 -1.05 12.96 -6.30
CA GLY A 123 -2.26 12.50 -5.60
C GLY A 123 -2.30 10.98 -5.45
N ASP A 124 -3.33 10.51 -4.75
CA ASP A 124 -3.53 9.08 -4.53
C ASP A 124 -4.26 8.44 -5.72
N SER A 125 -3.91 7.19 -6.01
CA SER A 125 -4.68 6.36 -6.93
C SER A 125 -6.04 5.99 -6.32
N PHE A 126 -7.05 5.80 -7.17
CA PHE A 126 -8.36 5.28 -6.74
C PHE A 126 -8.87 4.22 -7.70
N SER A 127 -9.62 3.25 -7.16
CA SER A 127 -10.34 2.25 -7.95
C SER A 127 -11.72 2.76 -8.29
N PHE A 128 -12.16 2.54 -9.53
CA PHE A 128 -13.45 3.04 -10.02
C PHE A 128 -14.39 1.92 -10.52
N THR A 129 -13.94 0.67 -10.45
CA THR A 129 -14.79 -0.51 -10.63
C THR A 129 -14.99 -1.23 -9.31
N ASP A 130 -16.12 -1.93 -9.22
CA ASP A 130 -16.45 -2.81 -8.10
C ASP A 130 -17.17 -4.04 -8.66
N LEU A 131 -16.41 -4.89 -9.35
CA LEU A 131 -16.92 -6.04 -10.09
C LEU A 131 -16.76 -7.32 -9.26
N PRO A 132 -17.84 -8.10 -9.03
CA PRO A 132 -17.81 -9.36 -8.28
C PRO A 132 -16.76 -10.38 -8.71
N LYS A 133 -16.39 -10.41 -9.99
CA LYS A 133 -15.32 -11.27 -10.52
C LYS A 133 -14.13 -10.48 -11.05
N GLY A 134 -14.06 -9.19 -10.73
CA GLY A 134 -12.97 -8.31 -11.11
C GLY A 134 -12.98 -7.88 -12.57
N ALA A 135 -12.02 -7.02 -12.88
CA ALA A 135 -11.68 -6.59 -14.23
C ALA A 135 -10.39 -7.29 -14.70
N GLY A 136 -10.31 -7.54 -16.00
CA GLY A 136 -9.11 -8.00 -16.68
C GLY A 136 -8.38 -6.87 -17.41
N ASN A 137 -7.45 -7.26 -18.28
CA ASN A 137 -6.52 -6.34 -18.95
C ASN A 137 -7.23 -5.14 -19.60
N PRO A 138 -6.90 -3.90 -19.18
CA PRO A 138 -7.50 -2.72 -19.76
C PRO A 138 -6.72 -2.17 -20.97
N ALA A 139 -7.39 -1.36 -21.78
CA ALA A 139 -6.79 -0.54 -22.81
C ALA A 139 -7.54 0.80 -22.94
N TRP A 140 -6.78 1.88 -23.13
CA TRP A 140 -7.34 3.20 -23.44
C TRP A 140 -7.80 3.27 -24.89
N SER A 141 -8.90 3.99 -25.14
CA SER A 141 -9.21 4.48 -26.49
C SER A 141 -8.12 5.46 -26.94
N PRO A 142 -7.86 5.58 -28.26
CA PRO A 142 -6.84 6.51 -28.77
C PRO A 142 -7.08 7.98 -28.39
N ASP A 143 -8.34 8.37 -28.17
CA ASP A 143 -8.73 9.71 -27.74
C ASP A 143 -8.74 9.89 -26.21
N GLY A 144 -8.43 8.84 -25.44
CA GLY A 144 -8.37 8.84 -23.98
C GLY A 144 -9.73 8.95 -23.28
N LYS A 145 -10.85 8.89 -24.00
CA LYS A 145 -12.19 9.08 -23.42
C LYS A 145 -12.85 7.80 -22.93
N SER A 146 -12.32 6.65 -23.27
CA SER A 146 -12.92 5.36 -22.94
C SER A 146 -11.85 4.35 -22.57
N ILE A 147 -12.26 3.38 -21.75
CA ILE A 147 -11.42 2.25 -21.33
C ILE A 147 -12.17 0.98 -21.74
N ALA A 148 -11.53 0.15 -22.54
CA ALA A 148 -11.98 -1.21 -22.82
C ALA A 148 -11.32 -2.17 -21.82
N PHE A 149 -12.06 -3.14 -21.30
CA PHE A 149 -11.55 -4.16 -20.39
C PHE A 149 -12.44 -5.41 -20.47
N THR A 150 -11.93 -6.54 -19.99
CA THR A 150 -12.68 -7.81 -19.90
C THR A 150 -13.18 -8.05 -18.47
N SER A 151 -14.26 -8.81 -18.32
CA SER A 151 -14.72 -9.29 -17.01
C SER A 151 -15.58 -10.53 -17.17
N ASP A 152 -15.45 -11.48 -16.25
CA ASP A 152 -16.34 -12.64 -16.15
C ASP A 152 -17.61 -12.34 -15.34
N THR A 153 -17.73 -11.12 -14.81
CA THR A 153 -18.90 -10.66 -14.07
C THR A 153 -20.12 -10.63 -15.00
N ASN A 154 -21.19 -11.30 -14.59
CA ASN A 154 -22.48 -11.25 -15.28
C ASN A 154 -23.56 -10.52 -14.46
N ALA A 155 -24.76 -10.41 -15.04
CA ALA A 155 -25.89 -9.73 -14.40
C ALA A 155 -26.32 -10.38 -13.07
N ASP A 156 -26.27 -11.72 -12.97
CA ASP A 156 -26.62 -12.44 -11.75
C ASP A 156 -25.61 -12.17 -10.63
N ASP A 157 -24.33 -12.07 -10.96
CA ASP A 157 -23.27 -11.74 -10.00
C ASP A 157 -23.47 -10.33 -9.42
N LEU A 158 -23.79 -9.35 -10.27
CA LEU A 158 -24.10 -7.98 -9.85
C LEU A 158 -25.35 -7.94 -8.96
N ALA A 159 -26.43 -8.61 -9.37
CA ALA A 159 -27.66 -8.67 -8.59
C ALA A 159 -27.45 -9.30 -7.21
N LYS A 160 -26.58 -10.33 -7.10
CA LYS A 160 -26.20 -10.92 -5.80
C LYS A 160 -25.39 -9.94 -4.95
N GLN A 161 -24.46 -9.21 -5.57
CA GLN A 161 -23.64 -8.22 -4.88
C GLN A 161 -24.49 -7.07 -4.32
N GLU A 162 -25.43 -6.54 -5.10
CA GLU A 162 -26.36 -5.49 -4.66
C GLU A 162 -27.23 -5.96 -3.49
N LYS A 163 -27.80 -7.17 -3.59
CA LYS A 163 -28.57 -7.77 -2.48
C LYS A 163 -27.73 -7.87 -1.22
N LYS A 164 -26.50 -8.37 -1.32
CA LYS A 164 -25.57 -8.50 -0.18
C LYS A 164 -25.27 -7.14 0.45
N LYS A 165 -24.92 -6.13 -0.37
CA LYS A 165 -24.65 -4.76 0.09
C LYS A 165 -25.86 -4.16 0.82
N ARG A 166 -27.05 -4.30 0.26
CA ARG A 166 -28.29 -3.83 0.89
C ARG A 166 -28.54 -4.51 2.24
N THR A 167 -28.39 -5.83 2.31
CA THR A 167 -28.54 -6.56 3.58
C THR A 167 -27.51 -6.10 4.62
N GLU A 168 -26.25 -5.89 4.23
CA GLU A 168 -25.21 -5.37 5.13
C GLU A 168 -25.52 -3.95 5.62
N GLU A 169 -26.05 -3.07 4.77
CA GLU A 169 -26.48 -1.72 5.16
C GLU A 169 -27.68 -1.75 6.13
N GLU A 170 -28.67 -2.59 5.87
CA GLU A 170 -29.83 -2.78 6.76
C GLU A 170 -29.40 -3.30 8.14
N LEU A 171 -28.47 -4.28 8.17
CA LEU A 171 -27.89 -4.79 9.41
C LEU A 171 -27.10 -3.70 10.16
N LYS A 172 -26.28 -2.91 9.47
CA LYS A 172 -25.52 -1.81 10.09
C LYS A 172 -26.44 -0.74 10.70
N LYS A 173 -27.54 -0.39 10.00
CA LYS A 173 -28.55 0.54 10.53
C LYS A 173 -29.23 -0.02 11.77
N ALA A 174 -29.69 -1.26 11.74
CA ALA A 174 -30.34 -1.91 12.88
C ALA A 174 -29.41 -1.98 14.11
N VAL A 175 -28.13 -2.31 13.92
CA VAL A 175 -27.13 -2.33 15.00
C VAL A 175 -26.89 -0.92 15.56
N THR A 176 -26.83 0.10 14.71
CA THR A 176 -26.63 1.50 15.13
C THR A 176 -27.83 2.03 15.92
N GLU A 177 -29.06 1.68 15.51
CA GLU A 177 -30.30 2.06 16.20
C GLU A 177 -30.51 1.31 17.53
N MET A 178 -29.93 0.11 17.69
CA MET A 178 -30.01 -0.70 18.91
C MET A 178 -28.92 -0.40 19.95
N SER A 179 -27.92 0.46 19.66
CA SER A 179 -26.96 0.94 20.66
C SER A 179 -27.51 2.18 21.39
N PRO A 180 -27.82 2.11 22.69
CA PRO A 180 -28.35 3.26 23.41
C PRO A 180 -27.27 4.34 23.62
N SER A 181 -27.65 5.59 23.37
CA SER A 181 -26.92 6.80 23.74
C SER A 181 -26.39 6.69 25.18
N SER A 182 -25.07 6.63 25.34
CA SER A 182 -24.43 6.83 26.64
C SER A 182 -24.41 8.33 26.95
N GLU A 183 -25.53 8.88 27.41
CA GLU A 183 -25.52 10.16 28.12
C GLU A 183 -24.68 10.02 29.40
N PRO A 184 -23.75 10.96 29.69
CA PRO A 184 -22.94 10.88 30.89
C PRO A 184 -23.83 11.17 32.11
N SER A 185 -24.06 10.13 32.91
CA SER A 185 -24.75 10.22 34.21
C SER A 185 -24.09 11.26 35.12
N LYS A 186 -24.84 12.32 35.45
CA LYS A 186 -24.46 13.29 36.48
C LYS A 186 -24.40 12.59 37.84
N LYS A 187 -23.19 12.51 38.40
CA LYS A 187 -22.93 12.00 39.75
C LYS A 187 -23.70 12.82 40.81
N PRO A 188 -24.48 12.22 41.71
CA PRO A 188 -25.16 12.97 42.77
C PRO A 188 -24.14 13.45 43.82
N THR A 189 -24.20 14.73 44.16
CA THR A 189 -23.44 15.37 45.24
C THR A 189 -23.96 14.87 46.59
N GLU A 190 -23.13 14.13 47.33
CA GLU A 190 -23.44 13.63 48.67
C GLU A 190 -23.38 14.79 49.68
N LYS A 191 -24.52 15.07 50.33
CA LYS A 191 -24.68 16.13 51.32
C LYS A 191 -24.49 15.50 52.72
N ASN A 192 -23.28 15.60 53.28
CA ASN A 192 -23.03 15.17 54.66
C ASN A 192 -23.66 16.17 55.66
N GLY A 193 -24.67 15.69 56.39
CA GLY A 193 -25.30 16.35 57.53
C GLY A 193 -24.93 15.64 58.83
N ALA A 194 -24.69 16.44 59.87
CA ALA A 194 -23.96 16.10 61.08
C ALA A 194 -24.75 15.39 62.20
N ALA A 195 -23.96 14.84 63.13
CA ALA A 195 -24.10 14.87 64.60
C ALA A 195 -24.83 13.74 65.34
N ARG A 196 -24.06 13.07 66.23
CA ARG A 196 -24.29 12.82 67.68
C ARG A 196 -23.10 12.01 68.20
N ASP A 197 -22.22 12.58 69.03
CA ASP A 197 -22.32 12.79 70.49
C ASP A 197 -22.31 11.48 71.27
N GLU A 198 -21.18 11.13 71.92
CA GLU A 198 -21.09 10.48 73.23
C GLU A 198 -19.68 10.71 73.86
N GLY A 199 -19.66 11.50 74.94
CA GLY A 199 -19.11 11.21 76.28
C GLY A 199 -17.80 10.44 76.53
N GLU A 200 -16.94 11.12 77.31
CA GLU A 200 -16.36 10.66 78.61
C GLU A 200 -15.15 9.69 78.62
N LYS A 201 -13.97 10.17 79.03
CA LYS A 201 -13.44 10.06 80.42
C LYS A 201 -11.97 10.50 80.55
N ALA A 202 -11.74 11.23 81.66
CA ALA A 202 -10.55 11.38 82.52
C ALA A 202 -9.14 11.41 81.90
#